data_AF-A0A7K4APR5-F1
#
_entry.id   AF-A0A7K4APR5-F1
#
_cell.length_a   1.000
_cell.length_b   1.000
_cell.length_c   1.000
_cell.angle_alpha   90.00
_cell.angle_beta   90.00
_cell.angle_gamma   90.00
#
_symmetry.space_group_name_H-M   'P 1'
#
loop_
_entity.id
_entity.type
_entity.pdbx_description
1 polymer ?
#
loop_
_entity_poly.entity_id
_entity_poly.type
_entity_poly.pdbx_seq_one_letter_code
_entity_poly.pdbx_strand_id
1 'polypeptide(L)'
;MMVFRGSYMDLLGEISKNEGIEETVLRRRIESGRIVVPYNPVHSPRPCGVGEGLSVKINVNVGTSRDRVEVSEELEKVDIALRYGADAIMDLSTGGDIDAIRRTIIKASPMPVGTVPIYQTGLRMARKSAVVDMDEDDMFNGFVQHARDGVDFMTVHCG
;
A
#
# COMPACT_ATOMS: atom_id res chain seq x y z
N MET A 1 19.74 -14.13 5.25
CA MET A 1 18.70 -15.19 5.34
C MET A 1 17.47 -14.55 5.96
N MET A 2 16.45 -14.25 5.18
CA MET A 2 15.22 -13.64 5.68
C MET A 2 14.50 -14.71 6.50
N VAL A 3 14.49 -14.56 7.83
CA VAL A 3 13.89 -15.55 8.73
C VAL A 3 12.38 -15.30 8.76
N PHE A 4 11.66 -15.99 7.88
CA PHE A 4 10.20 -16.06 7.92
C PHE A 4 9.77 -16.67 9.26
N ARG A 5 9.31 -15.84 10.21
CA ARG A 5 8.69 -16.30 11.46
C ARG A 5 7.26 -16.78 11.18
N GLY A 6 6.71 -17.65 12.03
CA GLY A 6 5.49 -18.46 11.78
C GLY A 6 4.31 -17.80 11.06
N SER A 7 4.02 -16.50 11.26
CA SER A 7 2.96 -15.79 10.54
C SER A 7 3.16 -15.70 9.02
N TYR A 8 4.41 -15.79 8.55
CA TYR A 8 4.74 -15.76 7.13
C TYR A 8 4.56 -17.12 6.43
N MET A 9 4.58 -18.23 7.17
CA MET A 9 4.32 -19.56 6.59
C MET A 9 2.86 -19.65 6.11
N ASP A 10 1.93 -19.14 6.92
CA ASP A 10 0.50 -19.12 6.56
C ASP A 10 0.23 -18.23 5.34
N LEU A 11 0.93 -17.10 5.23
CA LEU A 11 0.85 -16.18 4.10
C LEU A 11 1.31 -16.82 2.77
N LEU A 12 2.45 -17.52 2.78
CA LEU A 12 2.95 -18.20 1.57
C LEU A 12 2.04 -19.34 1.14
N GLY A 13 1.47 -20.07 2.10
CA GLY A 13 0.49 -21.13 1.84
C GLY A 13 -0.77 -20.61 1.15
N GLU A 14 -1.29 -19.46 1.59
CA GLU A 14 -2.47 -18.84 0.98
C GLU A 14 -2.19 -18.38 -0.45
N ILE A 15 -1.06 -17.70 -0.69
CA ILE A 15 -0.66 -17.26 -2.04
C ILE A 15 -0.44 -18.45 -2.97
N SER A 16 0.28 -19.47 -2.49
CA SER A 16 0.52 -20.73 -3.20
C SER A 16 -0.80 -21.37 -3.69
N LYS A 17 -1.78 -21.48 -2.79
CA LYS A 17 -3.09 -22.05 -3.09
C LYS A 17 -3.89 -21.19 -4.08
N ASN A 18 -3.91 -19.87 -3.90
CA ASN A 18 -4.69 -18.97 -4.74
C ASN A 18 -4.13 -18.85 -6.16
N GLU A 19 -2.80 -18.94 -6.32
CA GLU A 19 -2.10 -18.78 -7.60
C GLU A 19 -1.77 -20.11 -8.29
N GLY A 20 -1.99 -21.24 -7.61
CA GLY A 20 -1.65 -22.57 -8.14
C GLY A 20 -0.16 -22.78 -8.36
N ILE A 21 0.69 -22.22 -7.48
CA ILE A 21 2.15 -22.30 -7.57
C ILE A 21 2.73 -23.01 -6.35
N GLU A 22 3.67 -23.94 -6.57
CA GLU A 22 4.37 -24.62 -5.49
C GLU A 22 5.07 -23.64 -4.54
N GLU A 23 4.90 -23.81 -3.22
CA GLU A 23 5.43 -22.89 -2.21
C GLU A 23 6.96 -22.78 -2.27
N THR A 24 7.65 -23.88 -2.62
CA THR A 24 9.11 -23.88 -2.81
C THR A 24 9.54 -22.98 -3.96
N VAL A 25 8.77 -22.95 -5.05
CA VAL A 25 9.01 -22.09 -6.21
C VAL A 25 8.70 -20.63 -5.85
N LEU A 26 7.58 -20.39 -5.16
CA LEU A 26 7.19 -19.07 -4.66
C LEU A 26 8.28 -18.48 -3.77
N ARG A 27 8.74 -19.23 -2.76
CA ARG A 27 9.80 -18.80 -1.83
C ARG A 27 11.09 -18.45 -2.56
N ARG A 28 11.54 -19.31 -3.48
CA ARG A 28 12.75 -19.05 -4.27
C ARG A 28 12.63 -17.77 -5.10
N ARG A 29 11.45 -17.51 -5.68
CA ARG A 29 11.21 -16.29 -6.46
C ARG A 29 11.18 -15.04 -5.59
N ILE A 30 10.60 -15.11 -4.38
CA ILE A 30 10.66 -14.04 -3.39
C ILE A 30 12.11 -13.75 -2.98
N GLU A 31 12.89 -14.77 -2.63
CA GLU A 31 14.29 -14.63 -2.25
C GLU A 31 15.15 -14.02 -3.37
N SER A 32 14.81 -14.33 -4.64
CA SER A 32 15.50 -13.76 -5.81
C SER A 32 14.99 -12.38 -6.23
N GLY A 33 14.00 -11.80 -5.53
CA GLY A 33 13.41 -10.50 -5.85
C GLY A 33 12.48 -10.48 -7.08
N ARG A 34 12.07 -11.66 -7.58
CA ARG A 34 11.17 -11.79 -8.75
C ARG A 34 9.70 -11.76 -8.38
N ILE A 35 9.39 -11.99 -7.11
CA ILE A 35 8.05 -11.83 -6.52
C ILE A 35 8.21 -10.97 -5.26
N VAL A 36 7.30 -10.03 -5.05
CA VAL A 36 7.15 -9.29 -3.81
C VAL A 36 5.81 -9.60 -3.18
N VAL A 37 5.72 -9.45 -1.86
CA VAL A 37 4.47 -9.56 -1.11
C VAL A 37 4.32 -8.29 -0.28
N PRO A 38 3.53 -7.30 -0.74
CA PRO A 38 3.21 -6.13 0.05
C PRO A 38 2.38 -6.55 1.27
N TYR A 39 3.00 -6.49 2.45
CA TYR A 39 2.36 -6.90 3.70
C TYR A 39 2.94 -6.12 4.88
N ASN A 40 2.21 -5.11 5.32
CA ASN A 40 2.49 -4.42 6.56
C ASN A 40 1.71 -5.09 7.70
N PRO A 41 2.37 -5.63 8.75
CA PRO A 41 1.69 -6.33 9.84
C PRO A 41 0.73 -5.44 10.65
N VAL A 42 0.89 -4.11 10.61
CA VAL A 42 -0.07 -3.18 11.23
C VAL A 42 -1.44 -3.25 10.54
N HIS A 43 -1.44 -3.39 9.21
CA HIS A 43 -2.65 -3.53 8.43
C HIS A 43 -3.12 -4.98 8.35
N SER A 44 -2.19 -5.91 8.16
CA SER A 44 -2.46 -7.34 7.95
C SER A 44 -3.47 -7.58 6.80
N PRO A 45 -3.15 -7.12 5.57
CA PRO A 45 -4.03 -7.34 4.42
C PRO A 45 -4.15 -8.82 4.06
N ARG A 46 -5.09 -9.15 3.18
CA ARG A 46 -5.12 -10.43 2.49
C ARG A 46 -3.79 -10.65 1.76
N PRO A 47 -3.17 -11.84 1.88
CA PRO A 47 -1.96 -12.17 1.14
C PRO A 47 -2.09 -11.98 -0.38
N CYS A 48 -1.20 -11.17 -0.95
CA CYS A 48 -1.14 -10.94 -2.40
C CYS A 48 0.32 -10.94 -2.87
N GLY A 49 0.69 -11.89 -3.72
CA GLY A 49 1.98 -11.91 -4.38
C GLY A 49 1.94 -11.15 -5.71
N VAL A 50 2.99 -10.38 -6.00
CA VAL A 50 3.13 -9.66 -7.28
C VAL A 50 4.45 -10.07 -7.92
N GLY A 51 4.41 -10.67 -9.11
CA GLY A 51 5.63 -10.98 -9.86
C GLY A 51 5.56 -12.22 -10.76
N GLU A 52 6.73 -12.72 -11.13
CA GLU A 52 6.91 -13.73 -12.17
C GLU A 52 6.13 -15.04 -11.91
N GLY A 53 5.25 -15.40 -12.85
CA GLY A 53 4.51 -16.66 -12.83
C GLY A 53 3.30 -16.68 -11.89
N LEU A 54 2.92 -15.53 -11.32
CA LEU A 54 1.61 -15.31 -10.71
C LEU A 54 0.66 -14.70 -11.73
N SER A 55 -0.64 -14.69 -11.45
CA SER A 55 -1.62 -13.97 -12.26
C SER A 55 -1.34 -12.46 -12.28
N VAL A 56 -1.79 -11.78 -13.35
CA VAL A 56 -1.67 -10.32 -13.48
C VAL A 56 -2.50 -9.66 -12.39
N LYS A 57 -1.92 -8.64 -11.74
CA LYS A 57 -2.54 -7.90 -10.64
C LYS A 57 -3.03 -6.54 -11.10
N ILE A 58 -4.19 -6.12 -10.60
CA ILE A 58 -4.82 -4.84 -10.89
C ILE A 58 -4.86 -3.97 -9.63
N ASN A 59 -4.42 -2.73 -9.77
CA ASN A 59 -4.48 -1.72 -8.73
C ASN A 59 -5.57 -0.68 -9.04
N VAL A 60 -6.34 -0.29 -8.04
CA VAL A 60 -7.33 0.80 -8.14
C VAL A 60 -6.90 2.00 -7.30
N ASN A 61 -6.91 3.19 -7.90
CA ASN A 61 -6.62 4.42 -7.19
C ASN A 61 -7.90 5.00 -6.58
N VAL A 62 -7.82 5.33 -5.29
CA VAL A 62 -8.81 6.09 -4.54
C VAL A 62 -8.12 7.34 -3.98
N GLY A 63 -8.90 8.23 -3.37
CA GLY A 63 -8.37 9.36 -2.63
C GLY A 63 -9.15 10.65 -2.88
N THR A 64 -9.13 11.49 -1.86
CA THR A 64 -9.77 12.80 -1.87
C THR A 64 -8.94 13.86 -2.57
N SER A 65 -9.58 14.95 -2.98
CA SER A 65 -8.92 16.11 -3.56
C SER A 65 -9.29 17.39 -2.80
N ARG A 66 -8.67 18.53 -3.14
CA ARG A 66 -9.01 19.81 -2.49
C ARG A 66 -10.48 20.21 -2.73
N ASP A 67 -11.03 19.82 -3.87
CA ASP A 67 -12.39 20.19 -4.28
C ASP A 67 -13.45 19.21 -3.77
N ARG A 68 -13.05 17.98 -3.41
CA ARG A 68 -13.96 16.92 -2.95
C ARG A 68 -13.28 16.03 -1.90
N VAL A 69 -13.74 16.17 -0.65
CA VAL A 69 -13.14 15.53 0.54
C VAL A 69 -14.07 14.50 1.22
N GLU A 70 -15.01 13.95 0.46
CA GLU A 70 -16.03 13.03 0.96
C GLU A 70 -15.46 11.61 1.18
N VAL A 71 -15.09 11.30 2.43
CA VAL A 71 -14.49 10.00 2.78
C VAL A 71 -15.42 8.82 2.51
N SER A 72 -16.73 9.01 2.67
CA SER A 72 -17.75 7.99 2.39
C SER A 72 -17.71 7.52 0.94
N GLU A 73 -17.47 8.43 -0.01
CA GLU A 73 -17.37 8.10 -1.43
C GLU A 73 -16.08 7.33 -1.73
N GLU A 74 -14.97 7.67 -1.06
CA GLU A 74 -13.73 6.90 -1.20
C GLU A 74 -13.89 5.49 -0.63
N LEU A 75 -14.62 5.32 0.48
CA LEU A 75 -14.96 4.00 1.01
C LEU A 75 -15.88 3.20 0.08
N GLU A 76 -16.83 3.86 -0.60
CA GLU A 76 -17.64 3.21 -1.63
C GLU A 76 -16.79 2.72 -2.80
N LYS A 77 -15.80 3.52 -3.25
CA LYS A 77 -14.85 3.09 -4.28
C LYS A 77 -14.02 1.87 -3.84
N VAL A 78 -13.61 1.82 -2.57
CA VAL A 78 -12.91 0.65 -2.01
C VAL A 78 -13.80 -0.60 -2.07
N ASP A 79 -15.07 -0.50 -1.69
CA ASP A 79 -16.03 -1.61 -1.79
C ASP A 79 -16.23 -2.07 -3.24
N ILE A 80 -16.37 -1.12 -4.17
CA ILE A 80 -16.50 -1.41 -5.60
C ILE A 80 -15.24 -2.11 -6.11
N ALA A 81 -14.05 -1.59 -5.79
CA ALA A 81 -12.77 -2.19 -6.19
C ALA A 81 -12.67 -3.64 -5.71
N LEU A 82 -13.02 -3.88 -4.45
CA LEU A 82 -13.06 -5.21 -3.87
C LEU A 82 -14.07 -6.13 -4.59
N ARG A 83 -15.28 -5.63 -4.83
CA ARG A 83 -16.37 -6.39 -5.47
C ARG A 83 -16.00 -6.85 -6.88
N TYR A 84 -15.29 -6.03 -7.63
CA TYR A 84 -14.87 -6.33 -9.01
C TYR A 84 -13.47 -6.97 -9.10
N GLY A 85 -12.87 -7.34 -7.97
CA GLY A 85 -11.66 -8.16 -7.94
C GLY A 85 -10.36 -7.39 -8.17
N ALA A 86 -10.27 -6.13 -7.71
CA ALA A 86 -8.96 -5.48 -7.58
C ALA A 86 -8.07 -6.26 -6.58
N ASP A 87 -6.76 -6.26 -6.84
CA ASP A 87 -5.79 -6.96 -6.01
C ASP A 87 -5.14 -6.03 -4.98
N ALA A 88 -5.05 -4.74 -5.32
CA ALA A 88 -4.50 -3.69 -4.47
C ALA A 88 -5.24 -2.38 -4.70
N ILE A 89 -5.11 -1.46 -3.74
CA ILE A 89 -5.52 -0.08 -3.92
C ILE A 89 -4.40 0.88 -3.58
N MET A 90 -4.49 2.11 -4.09
CA MET A 90 -3.65 3.21 -3.62
C MET A 90 -4.49 4.39 -3.16
N ASP A 91 -4.18 4.90 -1.96
CA ASP A 91 -4.69 6.18 -1.50
C ASP A 91 -3.80 7.31 -2.01
N LEU A 92 -4.36 8.11 -2.92
CA LEU A 92 -3.74 9.27 -3.53
C LEU A 92 -4.34 10.59 -3.00
N SER A 93 -4.90 10.57 -1.80
CA SER A 93 -5.55 11.74 -1.20
C SER A 93 -4.64 12.96 -1.12
N THR A 94 -5.14 14.11 -1.60
CA THR A 94 -4.47 15.42 -1.54
C THR A 94 -5.31 16.50 -0.85
N GLY A 95 -6.49 16.14 -0.34
CA GLY A 95 -7.43 17.04 0.33
C GLY A 95 -7.82 16.55 1.72
N GLY A 96 -8.40 17.44 2.52
CA GLY A 96 -8.87 17.10 3.88
C GLY A 96 -7.77 16.72 4.86
N ASP A 97 -8.13 15.91 5.86
CA ASP A 97 -7.20 15.30 6.81
C ASP A 97 -6.68 13.98 6.24
N ILE A 98 -5.59 14.08 5.45
CA ILE A 98 -4.98 12.94 4.75
C ILE A 98 -4.58 11.81 5.73
N ASP A 99 -4.16 12.14 6.95
CA ASP A 99 -3.78 11.13 7.94
C ASP A 99 -5.01 10.32 8.40
N ALA A 100 -6.11 11.01 8.72
CA ALA A 100 -7.35 10.37 9.12
C ALA A 100 -7.99 9.57 7.97
N ILE A 101 -7.97 10.13 6.76
CA ILE A 101 -8.50 9.50 5.54
C ILE A 101 -7.73 8.21 5.24
N ARG A 102 -6.40 8.27 5.20
CA ARG A 102 -5.55 7.10 4.96
C ARG A 102 -5.83 5.98 5.96
N ARG A 103 -5.82 6.27 7.27
CA ARG A 103 -6.13 5.26 8.30
C ARG A 103 -7.52 4.66 8.14
N THR A 104 -8.49 5.47 7.70
CA THR A 104 -9.86 5.01 7.45
C THR A 104 -9.91 4.06 6.25
N ILE A 105 -9.23 4.39 5.17
CA ILE A 105 -9.12 3.54 3.97
C ILE A 105 -8.41 2.23 4.30
N ILE A 106 -7.26 2.29 5.00
CA ILE A 106 -6.51 1.09 5.41
C ILE A 106 -7.39 0.17 6.27
N LYS A 107 -8.14 0.72 7.24
CA LYS A 107 -9.03 -0.09 8.08
C LYS A 107 -10.17 -0.75 7.30
N ALA A 108 -10.64 -0.12 6.23
CA ALA A 108 -11.76 -0.62 5.43
C ALA A 108 -11.32 -1.58 4.31
N SER A 109 -10.08 -1.42 3.83
CA SER A 109 -9.53 -2.25 2.76
C SER A 109 -8.97 -3.54 3.35
N PRO A 110 -9.33 -4.70 2.81
CA PRO A 110 -8.62 -5.94 3.10
C PRO A 110 -7.56 -6.24 2.03
N MET A 111 -7.48 -5.44 0.95
CA MET A 111 -6.44 -5.53 -0.08
C MET A 111 -5.23 -4.69 0.35
N PRO A 112 -3.99 -5.03 -0.05
CA PRO A 112 -2.83 -4.17 0.16
C PRO A 112 -3.07 -2.72 -0.29
N VAL A 113 -2.65 -1.77 0.54
CA VAL A 113 -2.83 -0.33 0.33
C VAL A 113 -1.49 0.34 0.10
N GLY A 114 -1.36 0.99 -1.05
CA GLY A 114 -0.21 1.80 -1.40
C GLY A 114 -0.45 3.30 -1.23
N THR A 115 0.63 4.07 -1.17
CA THR A 115 0.56 5.54 -1.13
C THR A 115 1.72 6.20 -1.89
N VAL A 116 1.64 7.52 -2.03
CA VAL A 116 2.71 8.38 -2.57
C VAL A 116 3.08 9.43 -1.50
N PRO A 117 4.01 9.14 -0.57
CA PRO A 117 4.26 9.98 0.61
C PRO A 117 4.64 11.43 0.29
N ILE A 118 5.32 11.66 -0.84
CA ILE A 118 5.70 13.02 -1.30
C ILE A 118 4.49 13.94 -1.48
N TYR A 119 3.31 13.43 -1.84
CA TYR A 119 2.11 14.27 -1.99
C TYR A 119 1.71 14.91 -0.67
N GLN A 120 1.70 14.13 0.41
CA GLN A 120 1.36 14.65 1.73
C GLN A 120 2.45 15.57 2.27
N THR A 121 3.72 15.19 2.14
CA THR A 121 4.84 16.01 2.62
C THR A 121 4.89 17.35 1.87
N GLY A 122 4.73 17.34 0.55
CA GLY A 122 4.64 18.55 -0.27
C GLY A 122 3.45 19.43 0.09
N LEU A 123 2.28 18.86 0.40
CA LEU A 123 1.11 19.63 0.86
C LEU A 123 1.31 20.25 2.24
N ARG A 124 1.95 19.53 3.17
CA ARG A 124 2.29 20.07 4.49
C ARG A 124 3.29 21.22 4.35
N MET A 125 4.27 21.08 3.46
CA MET A 125 5.22 22.16 3.20
C MET A 125 4.59 23.34 2.50
N ALA A 126 3.77 23.16 1.47
CA ALA A 126 3.07 24.27 0.83
C ALA A 126 2.19 25.10 1.79
N ARG A 127 1.84 24.59 2.97
CA ARG A 127 1.14 25.32 4.05
C ARG A 127 2.08 26.05 5.02
N LYS A 128 3.38 25.71 5.05
CA LYS A 128 4.41 26.24 5.96
C LYS A 128 5.46 27.10 5.24
N SER A 129 5.96 26.63 4.10
CA SER A 129 7.02 27.24 3.27
C SER A 129 6.93 26.78 1.80
N ALA A 130 7.95 27.00 0.98
CA ALA A 130 8.00 26.45 -0.36
C ALA A 130 8.34 24.95 -0.33
N VAL A 131 7.84 24.18 -1.30
CA VAL A 131 8.15 22.73 -1.43
C VAL A 131 9.65 22.49 -1.62
N VAL A 132 10.37 23.47 -2.18
CA VAL A 132 11.83 23.44 -2.37
C VAL A 132 12.61 23.47 -1.05
N ASP A 133 11.97 23.81 0.05
CA ASP A 133 12.59 23.87 1.38
C ASP A 133 12.51 22.53 2.13
N MET A 134 11.94 21.48 1.50
CA MET A 134 11.90 20.13 2.07
C MET A 134 13.30 19.57 2.24
N ASP A 135 13.58 19.02 3.42
CA ASP A 135 14.77 18.23 3.68
C ASP A 135 14.48 16.71 3.65
N GLU A 136 15.54 15.94 3.88
CA GLU A 136 15.48 14.49 3.94
C GLU A 136 14.65 13.99 5.13
N ASP A 137 14.71 14.67 6.28
CA ASP A 137 14.00 14.29 7.50
C ASP A 137 12.48 14.42 7.31
N ASP A 138 12.01 15.47 6.63
CA ASP A 138 10.59 15.62 6.27
C ASP A 138 10.06 14.41 5.47
N MET A 139 10.86 13.91 4.53
CA MET A 139 10.51 12.74 3.74
C MET A 139 10.58 11.44 4.54
N PHE A 140 11.64 11.22 5.31
CA PHE A 140 11.78 10.04 6.16
C PHE A 140 10.68 9.96 7.21
N ASN A 141 10.32 11.08 7.83
CA ASN A 141 9.21 11.16 8.77
C ASN A 141 7.88 10.82 8.09
N GLY A 142 7.67 11.26 6.85
CA GLY A 142 6.53 10.86 6.02
C GLY A 142 6.46 9.35 5.81
N PHE A 143 7.57 8.73 5.38
CA PHE A 143 7.65 7.26 5.21
C PHE A 143 7.36 6.52 6.50
N VAL A 144 7.97 6.92 7.61
CA VAL A 144 7.77 6.29 8.92
C VAL A 144 6.31 6.39 9.36
N GLN A 145 5.66 7.55 9.15
CA GLN A 145 4.26 7.73 9.49
C GLN A 145 3.34 6.81 8.68
N HIS A 146 3.53 6.76 7.37
CA HIS A 146 2.73 5.88 6.50
C HIS A 146 2.92 4.40 6.86
N ALA A 147 4.15 3.98 7.15
CA ALA A 147 4.44 2.61 7.60
C ALA A 147 3.76 2.31 8.94
N ARG A 148 3.72 3.27 9.88
CA ARG A 148 3.02 3.11 11.16
C ARG A 148 1.50 3.08 11.03
N ASP A 149 0.95 3.75 10.02
CA ASP A 149 -0.49 3.71 9.74
C ASP A 149 -0.93 2.40 9.06
N GLY A 150 0.01 1.61 8.54
CA GLY A 150 -0.26 0.31 7.92
C GLY A 150 -0.15 0.27 6.40
N VAL A 151 0.45 1.27 5.75
CA VAL A 151 0.69 1.23 4.30
C VAL A 151 1.59 0.04 3.93
N ASP A 152 1.19 -0.74 2.92
CA ASP A 152 1.87 -1.97 2.49
C ASP A 152 2.97 -1.74 1.45
N PHE A 153 2.83 -0.69 0.64
CA PHE A 153 3.85 -0.29 -0.33
C PHE A 153 3.83 1.22 -0.58
N MET A 154 4.97 1.78 -0.97
CA MET A 154 5.11 3.21 -1.21
C MET A 154 5.75 3.46 -2.56
N THR A 155 5.20 4.39 -3.33
CA THR A 155 5.86 4.88 -4.53
C THR A 155 6.85 5.96 -4.14
N VAL A 156 8.11 5.77 -4.54
CA VAL A 156 9.20 6.71 -4.29
C VAL A 156 9.82 7.08 -5.64
N HIS A 157 9.86 8.38 -5.93
CA HIS A 157 10.42 8.92 -7.18
C HIS A 157 11.90 9.22 -6.97
N CYS A 158 12.74 8.17 -7.00
CA CYS A 158 14.19 8.25 -6.75
C CYS A 158 15.03 7.80 -7.96
N GLY A 159 14.43 7.79 -9.15
CA GLY A 159 15.09 7.45 -10.42
C GLY A 159 15.52 8.67 -11.21
#